data_AF-A9BSH7-F1
#
_entry.id   AF-A9BSH7-F1
#
_cell.length_a   1.000
_cell.length_b   1.000
_cell.length_c   1.000
_cell.angle_alpha   90.00
_cell.angle_beta   90.00
_cell.angle_gamma   90.00
#
_symmetry.space_group_name_H-M   'P 1'
#
loop_
_entity.id
_entity.type
_entity.pdbx_description
1 polymer ?
#
loop_
_entity_poly.entity_id
_entity_poly.type
_entity_poly.pdbx_seq_one_letter_code
_entity_poly.pdbx_strand_id
1 'polypeptide(L)'
;MGGLIEGYLRALGENDEQRRAQIWTVLDNTEANLVEQFQRFAKEMATADPQLTRVSTLPVALPYLDRLFPSSSFDLRDAMQLHARGIASVRVADSANEDERRARAFTMTAELLLMQYTCHWFCKSRAVASLRLVARHKTPFEQVLASVTDQTRRDYRQLIA
;
A
#
# COMPACT_ATOMS: atom_id res chain seq x y z
N MET A 1 7.89 1.34 -7.06
CA MET A 1 6.51 0.81 -6.95
C MET A 1 5.88 0.49 -8.30
N GLY A 2 5.72 1.46 -9.23
CA GLY A 2 5.10 1.20 -10.55
C GLY A 2 5.72 0.03 -11.31
N GLY A 3 7.05 -0.05 -11.35
CA GLY A 3 7.75 -1.15 -12.02
C GLY A 3 7.48 -2.56 -11.45
N LEU A 4 7.16 -2.70 -10.16
CA LEU A 4 6.83 -4.01 -9.58
C LEU A 4 5.41 -4.44 -9.96
N ILE A 5 4.43 -3.53 -9.88
CA ILE A 5 3.04 -3.79 -10.29
C ILE A 5 2.97 -4.13 -11.79
N GLU A 6 3.64 -3.32 -12.64
CA GLU A 6 3.75 -3.60 -14.08
C GLU A 6 4.47 -4.92 -14.35
N GLY A 7 5.48 -5.25 -13.54
CA GLY A 7 6.18 -6.52 -13.58
C GLY A 7 5.26 -7.72 -13.32
N TYR A 8 4.42 -7.66 -12.28
CA TYR A 8 3.45 -8.71 -12.00
C TYR A 8 2.45 -8.89 -13.14
N LEU A 9 1.91 -7.79 -13.69
CA LEU A 9 0.98 -7.88 -14.83
C LEU A 9 1.64 -8.55 -16.04
N ARG A 10 2.92 -8.24 -16.29
CA ARG A 10 3.69 -8.89 -17.36
C ARG A 10 3.90 -10.38 -17.09
N ALA A 11 4.29 -10.74 -15.87
CA ALA A 11 4.49 -12.15 -15.50
C ALA A 11 3.19 -12.95 -15.62
N LEU A 12 2.07 -12.38 -15.19
CA LEU A 12 0.76 -13.04 -15.20
C LEU A 12 0.15 -13.17 -16.61
N GLY A 13 0.53 -12.30 -17.54
CA GLY A 13 0.11 -12.34 -18.95
C GLY A 13 1.06 -13.09 -19.87
N GLU A 14 2.20 -13.59 -19.38
CA GLU A 14 3.17 -14.34 -20.17
C GLU A 14 2.76 -15.82 -20.28
N ASN A 15 2.70 -16.30 -21.52
CA ASN A 15 2.29 -17.67 -21.85
C ASN A 15 3.47 -18.64 -21.89
N ASP A 16 4.67 -18.13 -22.21
CA ASP A 16 5.90 -18.92 -22.22
C ASP A 16 6.42 -19.11 -20.78
N GLU A 17 6.49 -20.36 -20.33
CA GLU A 17 6.87 -20.68 -18.95
C GLU A 17 8.31 -20.27 -18.62
N GLN A 18 9.23 -20.39 -19.57
CA GLN A 18 10.64 -20.06 -19.37
C GLN A 18 10.82 -18.54 -19.23
N ARG A 19 10.14 -17.76 -20.08
CA ARG A 19 10.13 -16.29 -19.99
C ARG A 19 9.44 -15.82 -18.73
N ARG A 20 8.31 -16.42 -18.35
CA ARG A 20 7.61 -16.11 -17.10
C ARG A 20 8.51 -16.35 -15.89
N ALA A 21 9.22 -17.48 -15.86
CA ALA A 21 10.18 -17.78 -14.79
C ALA A 21 11.31 -16.72 -14.70
N GLN A 22 11.85 -16.27 -15.84
CA GLN A 22 12.86 -15.20 -15.86
C GLN A 22 12.32 -13.88 -15.33
N ILE A 23 11.09 -13.50 -15.70
CA ILE A 23 10.44 -12.30 -15.17
C ILE A 23 10.32 -12.42 -13.65
N TRP A 24 9.85 -13.56 -13.13
CA TRP A 24 9.74 -13.78 -11.69
C TRP A 24 11.07 -13.60 -10.96
N THR A 25 12.16 -14.17 -11.46
CA THR A 25 13.49 -14.01 -10.85
C THR A 25 13.92 -12.54 -10.73
N VAL A 26 13.61 -11.71 -11.72
CA VAL A 26 13.89 -10.26 -11.66
C VAL A 26 13.00 -9.57 -10.62
N LEU A 27 11.74 -9.98 -10.52
CA LEU A 27 10.78 -9.41 -9.57
C LEU A 27 11.11 -9.78 -8.12
N ASP A 28 11.63 -10.98 -7.86
CA ASP A 28 12.00 -11.41 -6.50
C ASP A 28 13.02 -10.43 -5.87
N ASN A 29 14.05 -10.03 -6.63
CA ASN A 29 15.03 -9.05 -6.18
C ASN A 29 14.41 -7.65 -6.01
N THR A 30 13.52 -7.25 -6.91
CA THR A 30 12.84 -5.95 -6.84
C THR A 30 11.93 -5.86 -5.61
N GLU A 31 11.20 -6.94 -5.33
CA GLU A 31 10.31 -7.07 -4.19
C GLU A 31 11.08 -7.08 -2.88
N ALA A 32 12.13 -7.91 -2.76
CA ALA A 32 12.95 -7.98 -1.54
C ALA A 32 13.52 -6.60 -1.16
N ASN A 33 14.08 -5.89 -2.14
CA ASN A 33 14.58 -4.53 -1.95
C ASN A 33 13.47 -3.56 -1.54
N LEU A 34 12.28 -3.65 -2.16
CA LEU A 34 11.15 -2.79 -1.82
C LEU A 34 10.70 -3.01 -0.37
N VAL A 35 10.56 -4.27 0.05
CA VAL A 35 10.14 -4.64 1.42
C VAL A 35 11.14 -4.09 2.43
N GLU A 36 12.44 -4.35 2.22
CA GLU A 36 13.49 -3.91 3.13
C GLU A 36 13.56 -2.38 3.24
N GLN A 37 13.56 -1.69 2.09
CA GLN A 37 13.60 -0.22 2.05
C GLN A 37 12.37 0.38 2.72
N PHE A 38 11.18 -0.19 2.50
CA PHE A 38 9.95 0.34 3.07
C PHE A 38 9.87 0.09 4.58
N GLN A 39 10.32 -1.07 5.07
CA GLN A 39 10.42 -1.33 6.51
C GLN A 39 11.38 -0.37 7.21
N ARG A 40 12.55 -0.11 6.61
CA ARG A 40 13.50 0.88 7.12
C ARG A 40 12.88 2.28 7.13
N PHE A 41 12.24 2.68 6.03
CA PHE A 41 11.52 3.95 5.95
C PHE A 41 10.45 4.08 7.03
N ALA A 42 9.61 3.07 7.25
CA ALA A 42 8.56 3.10 8.28
C ALA A 42 9.15 3.23 9.70
N LYS A 43 10.28 2.56 9.96
CA LYS A 43 11.01 2.69 11.22
C LYS A 43 11.56 4.10 11.43
N GLU A 44 12.14 4.71 10.41
CA GLU A 44 12.65 6.09 10.46
C GLU A 44 11.50 7.10 10.61
N MET A 45 10.42 6.94 9.85
CA MET A 45 9.22 7.77 9.90
C MET A 45 8.59 7.80 11.29
N ALA A 46 8.66 6.70 12.04
CA ALA A 46 8.15 6.63 13.41
C ALA A 46 8.82 7.63 14.37
N THR A 47 9.99 8.18 14.03
CA THR A 47 10.69 9.19 14.83
C THR A 47 10.29 10.63 14.50
N ALA A 48 9.48 10.85 13.46
CA ALA A 48 8.98 12.17 13.09
C ALA A 48 8.05 12.77 14.16
N ASP A 49 7.97 14.10 14.16
CA ASP A 49 7.11 14.85 15.07
C ASP A 49 5.62 14.46 14.88
N PRO A 50 4.93 13.92 15.90
CA PRO A 50 3.52 13.54 15.82
C PRO A 50 2.60 14.66 15.33
N GLN A 51 2.95 15.93 15.59
CA GLN A 51 2.12 17.06 15.19
C GLN A 51 2.17 17.30 13.68
N LEU A 52 3.27 16.93 13.03
CA LEU A 52 3.48 17.08 11.59
C LEU A 52 3.00 15.86 10.78
N THR A 53 2.63 14.77 11.45
CA THR A 53 2.22 13.50 10.81
C THR A 53 0.72 13.22 10.90
N ARG A 54 -0.08 14.19 11.34
CA ARG A 54 -1.54 14.05 11.39
C ARG A 54 -2.15 14.07 9.99
N VAL A 55 -3.03 13.11 9.71
CA VAL A 55 -3.80 13.02 8.47
C VAL A 55 -5.27 13.27 8.79
N SER A 56 -5.84 14.36 8.26
CA SER A 56 -7.26 14.70 8.48
C SER A 56 -8.18 13.68 7.79
N THR A 57 -9.15 13.13 8.53
CA THR A 57 -10.16 12.23 7.97
C THR A 57 -11.38 12.96 7.40
N LEU A 58 -11.43 14.27 7.57
CA LEU A 58 -12.53 15.11 7.13
C LEU A 58 -12.60 15.22 5.59
N PRO A 59 -13.82 15.26 5.01
CA PRO A 59 -14.00 15.36 3.57
C PRO A 59 -13.61 16.73 2.99
N VAL A 60 -13.50 17.77 3.83
CA VAL A 60 -13.16 19.14 3.44
C VAL A 60 -11.98 19.62 4.29
N ALA A 61 -10.90 20.04 3.63
CA ALA A 61 -9.76 20.66 4.31
C ALA A 61 -10.12 22.10 4.71
N LEU A 62 -10.64 22.30 5.91
CA LEU A 62 -10.82 23.64 6.48
C LEU A 62 -9.67 23.93 7.47
N PRO A 63 -9.03 25.10 7.38
CA PRO A 63 -7.92 25.44 8.27
C PRO A 63 -8.35 25.36 9.74
N TYR A 64 -7.49 24.81 10.59
CA TYR A 64 -7.65 24.67 12.05
C TYR A 64 -8.68 23.66 12.57
N LEU A 65 -9.41 22.90 11.72
CA LEU A 65 -10.37 21.89 12.21
C LEU A 65 -9.71 20.75 12.98
N ASP A 66 -8.47 20.40 12.64
CA ASP A 66 -7.73 19.31 13.29
C ASP A 66 -7.40 19.61 14.76
N ARG A 67 -7.40 20.90 15.15
CA ARG A 67 -7.25 21.35 16.55
C ARG A 67 -8.55 21.27 17.36
N LEU A 68 -9.70 21.31 16.68
CA LEU A 68 -11.03 21.32 17.30
C LEU A 68 -11.63 19.91 17.39
N PHE A 69 -11.25 19.00 16.49
CA PHE A 69 -11.73 17.62 16.44
C PHE A 69 -10.57 16.62 16.30
N PRO A 70 -9.78 16.38 17.36
CA PRO A 70 -8.65 15.46 17.33
C PRO A 70 -9.03 14.02 16.96
N SER A 71 -10.30 13.64 17.12
CA SER A 71 -10.87 12.35 16.68
C SER A 71 -11.09 12.26 15.16
N SER A 72 -10.89 13.32 14.40
CA SER A 72 -11.04 13.34 12.93
C SER A 72 -9.68 13.35 12.22
N SER A 73 -8.69 12.68 12.79
CA SER A 73 -7.40 12.45 12.14
C SER A 73 -6.72 11.20 12.68
N PHE A 74 -5.87 10.60 11.86
CA PHE A 74 -4.99 9.49 12.26
C PHE A 74 -3.52 9.87 12.12
N ASP A 75 -2.62 9.08 12.71
CA ASP A 75 -1.19 9.30 12.62
C ASP A 75 -0.60 8.54 11.42
N LEU A 76 0.07 9.26 10.52
CA LEU A 76 0.75 8.66 9.37
C LEU A 76 1.82 7.65 9.80
N ARG A 77 2.46 7.85 10.95
CA ARG A 77 3.52 6.95 11.45
C ARG A 77 2.97 5.55 11.69
N ASP A 78 1.79 5.47 12.31
CA ASP A 78 1.08 4.21 12.53
C ASP A 78 0.65 3.58 11.20
N ALA A 79 0.18 4.39 10.26
CA ALA A 79 -0.17 3.91 8.92
C ALA A 79 1.03 3.32 8.18
N MET A 80 2.20 3.97 8.23
CA MET A 80 3.40 3.46 7.55
C MET A 80 3.88 2.16 8.17
N GLN A 81 3.79 2.00 9.49
CA GLN A 81 4.10 0.74 10.15
C GLN A 81 3.11 -0.37 9.79
N LEU A 82 1.82 -0.04 9.67
CA LEU A 82 0.80 -0.95 9.18
C LEU A 82 1.12 -1.43 7.76
N HIS A 83 1.40 -0.51 6.84
CA HIS A 83 1.75 -0.85 5.45
C HIS A 83 3.03 -1.69 5.37
N ALA A 84 4.03 -1.40 6.21
CA ALA A 84 5.28 -2.16 6.22
C ALA A 84 5.07 -3.61 6.65
N ARG A 85 4.19 -3.85 7.63
CA ARG A 85 3.77 -5.21 8.02
C ARG A 85 2.96 -5.89 6.92
N GLY A 86 1.98 -5.19 6.35
CA GLY A 86 1.13 -5.71 5.26
C GLY A 86 1.95 -6.18 4.07
N ILE A 87 2.79 -5.29 3.52
CA ILE A 87 3.69 -5.57 2.39
C ILE A 87 4.64 -6.74 2.70
N ALA A 88 5.26 -6.75 3.89
CA ALA A 88 6.19 -7.83 4.24
C ALA A 88 5.51 -9.19 4.42
N SER A 89 4.21 -9.22 4.77
CA SER A 89 3.48 -10.47 5.00
C SER A 89 3.08 -11.21 3.72
N VAL A 90 3.12 -10.53 2.56
CA VAL A 90 2.63 -11.06 1.27
C VAL A 90 3.71 -11.20 0.22
N ARG A 91 4.96 -11.41 0.64
CA ARG A 91 6.08 -11.65 -0.27
C ARG A 91 5.78 -12.81 -1.22
N VAL A 92 5.99 -12.58 -2.51
CA VAL A 92 5.73 -13.54 -3.59
C VAL A 92 6.78 -14.64 -3.61
N ALA A 93 8.02 -14.33 -3.19
CA ALA A 93 9.09 -15.31 -3.08
C ALA A 93 8.76 -16.49 -2.13
N ASP A 94 7.85 -16.28 -1.18
CA ASP A 94 7.45 -17.29 -0.19
C ASP A 94 6.34 -18.24 -0.68
N SER A 95 6.01 -18.20 -1.97
CA SER A 95 4.93 -19.03 -2.57
C SER A 95 5.37 -20.46 -2.81
N ALA A 96 4.52 -21.44 -2.46
CA ALA A 96 4.79 -22.87 -2.70
C ALA A 96 4.51 -23.31 -4.14
N ASN A 97 3.62 -22.62 -4.85
CA ASN A 97 3.22 -22.94 -6.22
C ASN A 97 2.81 -21.68 -7.01
N GLU A 98 2.51 -21.82 -8.30
CA GLU A 98 2.18 -20.70 -9.19
C GLU A 98 0.82 -20.04 -8.84
N ASP A 99 -0.16 -20.80 -8.37
CA ASP A 99 -1.46 -20.24 -7.97
C ASP A 99 -1.30 -19.34 -6.73
N GLU A 100 -0.54 -19.80 -5.74
CA GLU A 100 -0.18 -19.00 -4.57
C GLU A 100 0.65 -17.77 -4.98
N ARG A 101 1.58 -17.93 -5.93
CA ARG A 101 2.38 -16.84 -6.48
C ARG A 101 1.52 -15.75 -7.10
N ARG A 102 0.53 -16.14 -7.92
CA ARG A 102 -0.45 -15.23 -8.51
C ARG A 102 -1.30 -14.54 -7.45
N ALA A 103 -1.77 -15.28 -6.44
CA ALA A 103 -2.57 -14.73 -5.35
C ALA A 103 -1.77 -13.71 -4.51
N ARG A 104 -0.52 -14.01 -4.17
CA ARG A 104 0.38 -13.10 -3.44
C ARG A 104 0.72 -11.87 -4.27
N ALA A 105 1.01 -12.01 -5.56
CA ALA A 105 1.26 -10.87 -6.44
C ALA A 105 0.05 -9.93 -6.54
N PHE A 106 -1.16 -10.49 -6.59
CA PHE A 106 -2.40 -9.73 -6.53
C PHE A 106 -2.55 -8.98 -5.20
N THR A 107 -2.40 -9.67 -4.06
CA THR A 107 -2.51 -9.05 -2.73
C THR A 107 -1.41 -8.02 -2.49
N MET A 108 -0.17 -8.30 -2.86
CA MET A 108 0.95 -7.35 -2.82
C MET A 108 0.64 -6.09 -3.63
N THR A 109 0.04 -6.23 -4.81
CA THR A 109 -0.41 -5.08 -5.61
C THR A 109 -1.43 -4.25 -4.83
N ALA A 110 -2.40 -4.88 -4.17
CA ALA A 110 -3.39 -4.17 -3.35
C ALA A 110 -2.74 -3.44 -2.16
N GLU A 111 -1.80 -4.08 -1.44
CA GLU A 111 -1.06 -3.47 -0.32
C GLU A 111 -0.29 -2.23 -0.79
N LEU A 112 0.40 -2.31 -1.94
CA LEU A 112 1.12 -1.18 -2.52
C LEU A 112 0.20 -0.04 -2.99
N LEU A 113 -0.99 -0.36 -3.49
CA LEU A 113 -1.99 0.64 -3.87
C LEU A 113 -2.60 1.33 -2.64
N LEU A 114 -2.87 0.58 -1.57
CA LEU A 114 -3.39 1.13 -0.31
C LEU A 114 -2.36 2.06 0.36
N MET A 115 -1.09 1.65 0.35
CA MET A 115 0.01 2.49 0.83
C MET A 115 0.13 3.78 0.01
N GLN A 116 0.14 3.69 -1.33
CA GLN A 116 0.16 4.87 -2.19
C GLN A 116 -1.04 5.78 -1.93
N TYR A 117 -2.24 5.22 -1.82
CA TYR A 117 -3.45 5.98 -1.49
C TYR A 117 -3.27 6.75 -0.17
N THR A 118 -2.75 6.11 0.86
CA THR A 118 -2.49 6.72 2.17
C THR A 118 -1.48 7.87 2.08
N CYS A 119 -0.39 7.70 1.33
CA CYS A 119 0.60 8.76 1.11
C CYS A 119 -0.01 9.97 0.38
N HIS A 120 -0.87 9.75 -0.63
CA HIS A 120 -1.54 10.86 -1.31
C HIS A 120 -2.59 11.54 -0.43
N TRP A 121 -3.24 10.80 0.47
CA TRP A 121 -4.14 11.38 1.45
C TRP A 121 -3.38 12.33 2.37
N PHE A 122 -2.26 11.87 2.94
CA PHE A 122 -1.40 12.71 3.78
C PHE A 122 -0.90 13.96 3.04
N CYS A 123 -0.33 13.82 1.85
CA CYS A 123 0.24 14.95 1.12
C CYS A 123 -0.81 15.93 0.58
N LYS A 124 -2.08 15.50 0.45
CA LYS A 124 -3.16 16.28 -0.15
C LYS A 124 -4.46 16.07 0.62
N SER A 125 -5.31 15.14 0.19
CA SER A 125 -6.61 14.88 0.81
C SER A 125 -7.14 13.51 0.38
N ARG A 126 -8.14 13.00 1.12
CA ARG A 126 -8.83 11.75 0.79
C ARG A 126 -9.39 11.78 -0.65
N ALA A 127 -10.03 12.88 -1.03
CA ALA A 127 -10.62 13.04 -2.35
C ALA A 127 -9.58 12.97 -3.48
N VAL A 128 -8.44 13.64 -3.32
CA VAL A 128 -7.34 13.59 -4.30
C VAL A 128 -6.77 12.18 -4.40
N ALA A 129 -6.58 11.50 -3.26
CA ALA A 129 -6.12 10.12 -3.23
C ALA A 129 -7.09 9.17 -3.97
N SER A 130 -8.41 9.29 -3.71
CA SER A 130 -9.44 8.47 -4.39
C SER A 130 -9.46 8.71 -5.89
N LEU A 131 -9.44 9.98 -6.33
CA LEU A 131 -9.48 10.32 -7.74
C LEU A 131 -8.22 9.81 -8.46
N ARG A 132 -7.04 9.97 -7.87
CA ARG A 132 -5.78 9.51 -8.46
C ARG A 132 -5.72 7.99 -8.58
N LEU A 133 -6.23 7.27 -7.58
CA LEU A 133 -6.28 5.81 -7.59
C LEU A 133 -7.15 5.31 -8.76
N VAL A 134 -8.36 5.86 -8.92
CA VAL A 134 -9.24 5.52 -10.05
C VAL A 134 -8.63 5.97 -11.39
N ALA A 135 -8.08 7.18 -11.47
CA ALA A 135 -7.53 7.71 -12.71
C ALA A 135 -6.38 6.84 -13.25
N ARG A 136 -5.47 6.41 -12.36
CA ARG A 136 -4.26 5.67 -12.73
C ARG A 136 -4.46 4.16 -12.81
N HIS A 137 -5.20 3.58 -11.87
CA HIS A 137 -5.29 2.13 -11.71
C HIS A 137 -6.67 1.57 -12.05
N LYS A 138 -7.67 2.44 -12.30
CA LYS A 138 -9.07 2.03 -12.56
C LYS A 138 -9.68 1.20 -11.44
N THR A 139 -9.19 1.40 -10.22
CA THR A 139 -9.60 0.66 -9.02
C THR A 139 -10.09 1.64 -7.96
N PRO A 140 -11.34 1.53 -7.47
CA PRO A 140 -11.81 2.35 -6.35
C PRO A 140 -11.17 1.90 -5.02
N PHE A 141 -11.14 2.81 -4.04
CA PHE A 141 -10.55 2.56 -2.72
C PHE A 141 -11.15 1.33 -2.03
N GLU A 142 -12.49 1.17 -2.07
CA GLU A 142 -13.15 0.03 -1.43
C GLU A 142 -12.71 -1.32 -2.01
N GLN A 143 -12.45 -1.38 -3.31
CA GLN A 143 -11.93 -2.59 -3.95
C GLN A 143 -10.49 -2.87 -3.53
N VAL A 144 -9.63 -1.84 -3.43
CA VAL A 144 -8.27 -2.01 -2.90
C VAL A 144 -8.31 -2.52 -1.46
N LEU A 145 -9.13 -1.91 -0.61
CA LEU A 145 -9.26 -2.30 0.79
C LEU A 145 -9.85 -3.72 0.95
N ALA A 146 -10.72 -4.14 0.04
CA ALA A 146 -11.22 -5.52 -0.02
C ALA A 146 -10.17 -6.53 -0.54
N SER A 147 -9.10 -6.07 -1.18
CA SER A 147 -8.09 -6.91 -1.84
C SER A 147 -6.78 -7.06 -1.05
N VAL A 148 -6.57 -6.26 0.00
CA VAL A 148 -5.44 -6.43 0.95
C VAL A 148 -5.69 -7.60 1.90
N THR A 149 -4.66 -7.96 2.69
CA THR A 149 -4.81 -9.00 3.72
C THR A 149 -5.90 -8.64 4.73
N ASP A 150 -6.52 -9.65 5.35
CA ASP A 150 -7.55 -9.39 6.36
C ASP A 150 -7.01 -8.64 7.57
N GLN A 151 -5.74 -8.85 7.94
CA GLN A 151 -5.10 -8.10 9.02
C GLN A 151 -4.94 -6.63 8.65
N THR A 152 -4.35 -6.33 7.48
CA THR A 152 -4.25 -4.95 6.96
C THR A 152 -5.62 -4.29 6.91
N ARG A 153 -6.64 -4.98 6.39
CA ARG A 153 -8.00 -4.43 6.24
C ARG A 153 -8.61 -4.02 7.57
N ARG A 154 -8.52 -4.89 8.58
CA ARG A 154 -9.06 -4.63 9.93
C ARG A 154 -8.33 -3.45 10.57
N ASP A 155 -7.01 -3.52 10.62
CA ASP A 155 -6.19 -2.50 11.28
C ASP A 155 -6.33 -1.14 10.58
N TYR A 156 -6.42 -1.13 9.25
CA TYR A 156 -6.55 0.11 8.49
C TYR A 156 -7.91 0.77 8.72
N ARG A 157 -9.00 -0.02 8.78
CA ARG A 157 -10.33 0.49 9.14
C ARG A 157 -10.36 1.08 10.53
N GLN A 158 -9.74 0.41 11.49
CA GLN A 158 -9.63 0.92 12.85
C GLN A 158 -8.81 2.21 12.92
N LEU A 159 -7.73 2.29 12.13
CA LEU A 159 -6.86 3.46 12.10
C LEU A 159 -7.57 4.72 11.55
N ILE A 160 -8.42 4.56 10.54
CA ILE A 160 -9.10 5.69 9.87
C ILE A 160 -10.51 6.00 10.40
N ALA A 161 -10.99 5.23 11.38
CA ALA A 161 -12.30 5.41 12.01
C ALA A 161 -12.33 6.69 12.86
#